data_AF-A0A8J5Z9B3-F1
#
_entry.id   AF-A0A8J5Z9B3-F1
#
_cell.length_a   1.000
_cell.length_b   1.000
_cell.length_c   1.000
_cell.angle_alpha   90.00
_cell.angle_beta   90.00
_cell.angle_gamma   90.00
#
_symmetry.space_group_name_H-M   'P 1'
#
loop_
_entity.id
_entity.type
_entity.pdbx_description
1 polymer ?
#
loop_
_entity_poly.entity_id
_entity_poly.type
_entity_poly.pdbx_seq_one_letter_code
_entity_poly.pdbx_strand_id
1 'polypeptide(L)'
;METSNYFSSVETSDEGYQKTFKNCDELLPTLPQSKGWWFDQHFQYQGFWIPSFSIRGSMLIHDHFKPRPTDIIVATSPKCGTTWLRALVFSIINRHSFDFSDHPFHKANPREVVPFFEAFIHKGGSTSFVDGIPSPRLLSTHLPYSLFPTRMTDDTSACRFVYICRDPKDVFVSKWHFANKLRPKELPRKIHVFIFCIILELVLNL
;
A
#
# COMPACT_ATOMS: atom_id res chain seq x y z
N MET A 1 22.41 -8.27 -16.88
CA MET A 1 21.90 -7.49 -18.02
C MET A 1 20.50 -7.99 -18.32
N GLU A 2 19.60 -7.09 -18.72
CA GLU A 2 18.15 -7.28 -18.98
C GLU A 2 17.21 -7.16 -17.78
N THR A 3 16.98 -5.94 -17.32
CA THR A 3 15.82 -5.57 -16.50
C THR A 3 14.99 -4.42 -17.12
N SER A 4 15.17 -4.10 -18.41
CA SER A 4 14.46 -2.95 -19.03
C SER A 4 13.21 -3.30 -19.85
N ASN A 5 12.81 -4.57 -19.99
CA ASN A 5 11.79 -4.95 -20.99
C ASN A 5 10.46 -5.49 -20.43
N TYR A 6 10.11 -5.21 -19.17
CA TYR A 6 8.76 -5.57 -18.65
C TYR A 6 7.74 -4.43 -18.74
N PHE A 7 8.13 -3.27 -19.26
CA PHE A 7 7.25 -2.14 -19.57
C PHE A 7 7.07 -2.03 -21.09
N SER A 8 6.44 -3.02 -21.71
CA SER A 8 5.98 -2.87 -23.11
C SER A 8 4.57 -3.39 -23.29
N SER A 9 3.62 -2.60 -22.80
CA SER A 9 2.33 -2.31 -23.44
C SER A 9 1.61 -1.36 -22.50
N VAL A 10 1.77 -0.06 -22.73
CA VAL A 10 0.80 0.90 -22.22
C VAL A 10 -0.46 0.64 -23.04
N GLU A 11 -1.27 -0.32 -22.60
CA GLU A 11 -2.68 -0.35 -22.98
C GLU A 11 -3.25 1.02 -22.63
N THR A 12 -3.93 1.64 -23.59
CA THR A 12 -4.65 2.89 -23.38
C THR A 12 -5.49 2.74 -22.13
N SER A 13 -5.15 3.50 -21.08
CA SER A 13 -5.90 3.53 -19.84
C SER A 13 -7.37 3.64 -20.15
N ASP A 14 -8.15 2.69 -19.64
CA ASP A 14 -9.61 2.65 -19.76
C ASP A 14 -10.18 4.05 -19.45
N GLU A 15 -11.15 4.52 -20.23
CA GLU A 15 -11.82 5.82 -20.03
C GLU A 15 -12.32 5.96 -18.58
N GLY A 16 -12.77 4.85 -17.98
CA GLY A 16 -13.14 4.80 -16.57
C GLY A 16 -11.99 5.13 -15.62
N TYR A 17 -10.77 4.68 -15.92
CA TYR A 17 -9.57 4.93 -15.12
C TYR A 17 -9.16 6.40 -15.18
N GLN A 18 -9.19 6.99 -16.37
CA GLN A 18 -8.89 8.41 -16.57
C GLN A 18 -9.92 9.30 -15.87
N LYS A 19 -11.20 8.90 -15.88
CA LYS A 19 -12.25 9.58 -15.12
C LYS A 19 -11.96 9.57 -13.62
N THR A 20 -11.60 8.43 -13.03
CA THR A 20 -11.25 8.35 -11.60
C THR A 20 -10.02 9.20 -11.27
N PHE A 21 -9.02 9.22 -12.15
CA PHE A 21 -7.85 10.08 -12.00
C PHE A 21 -8.23 11.56 -11.96
N LYS A 22 -9.02 12.01 -12.95
CA LYS A 22 -9.50 13.38 -13.02
C LYS A 22 -10.32 13.76 -11.78
N ASN A 23 -11.24 12.89 -11.34
CA ASN A 23 -12.03 13.12 -10.14
C ASN A 23 -11.12 13.28 -8.89
N CYS A 24 -10.06 12.48 -8.77
CA CYS A 24 -9.12 12.62 -7.67
C CYS A 24 -8.34 13.95 -7.76
N ASP A 25 -7.94 14.37 -8.96
CA ASP A 25 -7.21 15.62 -9.16
C ASP A 25 -8.05 16.86 -8.86
N GLU A 26 -9.35 16.78 -9.11
CA GLU A 26 -10.32 17.81 -8.70
C GLU A 26 -10.61 17.78 -7.19
N LEU A 27 -10.56 16.60 -6.56
CA LEU A 27 -10.81 16.45 -5.12
C LEU A 27 -9.62 16.94 -4.27
N LEU A 28 -8.38 16.60 -4.63
CA LEU A 28 -7.20 16.84 -3.80
C LEU A 28 -7.05 18.30 -3.32
N PRO A 29 -7.30 19.34 -4.13
CA PRO A 29 -7.22 20.74 -3.68
C PRO A 29 -8.27 21.12 -2.63
N THR A 30 -9.40 20.39 -2.57
CA THR A 30 -10.51 20.67 -1.64
C THR A 30 -10.27 20.09 -0.24
N LEU A 31 -9.36 19.12 -0.13
CA LEU A 31 -9.07 18.44 1.13
C LEU A 31 -8.09 19.25 2.00
N PRO A 32 -8.24 19.22 3.33
CA PRO A 32 -7.23 19.78 4.23
C PRO A 32 -5.86 19.16 3.97
N GLN A 33 -4.83 20.00 3.87
CA GLN A 33 -3.45 19.60 3.56
C GLN A 33 -2.54 19.83 4.76
N SER A 34 -1.63 18.90 4.98
CA SER A 34 -0.59 19.02 6.00
C SER A 34 0.75 18.58 5.44
N LYS A 35 1.80 19.32 5.78
CA LYS A 35 3.17 18.96 5.41
C LYS A 35 3.62 17.81 6.29
N GLY A 36 3.89 16.66 5.69
CA GLY A 36 4.40 15.52 6.43
C GLY A 36 5.91 15.64 6.68
N TRP A 37 6.38 14.87 7.65
CA TRP A 37 7.81 14.73 7.92
C TRP A 37 8.43 13.57 7.11
N TRP A 38 7.61 12.61 6.66
CA TRP A 38 8.03 11.45 5.85
C TRP A 38 7.63 11.58 4.37
N PHE A 39 6.39 12.00 4.09
CA PHE A 39 5.95 12.40 2.75
C PHE A 39 5.75 13.92 2.72
N ASP A 40 6.05 14.57 1.59
CA ASP A 40 6.01 16.03 1.51
C ASP A 40 4.62 16.61 1.78
N GLN A 41 3.55 15.94 1.34
CA GLN A 41 2.17 16.36 1.56
C GLN A 41 1.27 15.18 1.93
N HIS A 42 0.43 15.38 2.95
CA HIS A 42 -0.68 14.50 3.33
C HIS A 42 -1.99 15.27 3.19
N PHE A 43 -3.04 14.54 2.87
CA PHE A 43 -4.39 15.06 2.72
C PHE A 43 -5.29 14.34 3.73
N GLN A 44 -6.21 15.07 4.35
CA GLN A 44 -7.23 14.46 5.21
C GLN A 44 -8.33 13.89 4.31
N TYR A 45 -8.42 12.56 4.23
CA TYR A 45 -9.42 11.84 3.45
C TYR A 45 -10.14 10.83 4.33
N GLN A 46 -11.47 10.99 4.46
CA GLN A 46 -12.34 10.12 5.27
C GLN A 46 -11.79 9.83 6.68
N GLY A 47 -11.25 10.85 7.35
CA GLY A 47 -10.73 10.75 8.72
C GLY A 47 -9.24 10.38 8.84
N PHE A 48 -8.55 10.08 7.74
CA PHE A 48 -7.13 9.69 7.75
C PHE A 48 -6.23 10.68 7.03
N TRP A 49 -5.01 10.88 7.55
CA TRP A 49 -3.96 11.64 6.89
C TRP A 49 -3.11 10.72 6.01
N ILE A 50 -3.35 10.72 4.71
CA ILE A 50 -2.70 9.83 3.76
C ILE A 50 -2.13 10.59 2.55
N PRO A 51 -1.10 10.06 1.87
CA PRO A 51 -0.56 10.70 0.68
C PRO A 51 -1.52 10.57 -0.52
N SER A 52 -1.42 11.50 -1.47
CA SER A 52 -2.31 11.58 -2.64
C SER A 52 -2.39 10.28 -3.44
N PHE A 53 -1.28 9.55 -3.60
CA PHE A 53 -1.28 8.26 -4.31
C PHE A 53 -2.13 7.19 -3.59
N SER A 54 -2.25 7.25 -2.27
CA SER A 54 -3.09 6.31 -1.51
C SER A 54 -4.57 6.65 -1.66
N ILE A 55 -4.91 7.94 -1.72
CA ILE A 55 -6.28 8.39 -2.04
C ILE A 55 -6.66 7.92 -3.45
N ARG A 56 -5.81 8.19 -4.44
CA ARG A 56 -6.01 7.71 -5.82
C ARG A 56 -6.18 6.19 -5.85
N GLY A 57 -5.29 5.45 -5.21
CA GLY A 57 -5.38 3.99 -5.15
C GLY A 57 -6.67 3.50 -4.50
N SER A 58 -7.12 4.11 -3.41
CA SER A 58 -8.41 3.81 -2.78
C SER A 58 -9.57 4.05 -3.75
N MET A 59 -9.65 5.23 -4.39
CA MET A 59 -10.69 5.52 -5.38
C MET A 59 -10.70 4.51 -6.54
N LEU A 60 -9.53 4.13 -7.04
CA LEU A 60 -9.41 3.15 -8.12
C LEU A 60 -9.84 1.74 -7.69
N ILE A 61 -9.58 1.36 -6.43
CA ILE A 61 -10.09 0.10 -5.85
C ILE A 61 -11.62 0.13 -5.74
N HIS A 62 -12.20 1.27 -5.34
CA HIS A 62 -13.65 1.45 -5.29
C HIS A 62 -14.30 1.34 -6.67
N ASP A 63 -13.73 1.99 -7.67
CA ASP A 63 -14.36 2.08 -8.99
C ASP A 63 -14.13 0.81 -9.82
N HIS A 64 -12.93 0.23 -9.78
CA HIS A 64 -12.50 -0.74 -10.81
C HIS A 64 -12.19 -2.14 -10.29
N PHE A 65 -11.77 -2.29 -9.03
CA PHE A 65 -11.28 -3.59 -8.54
C PHE A 65 -12.40 -4.61 -8.30
N LYS A 66 -12.34 -5.77 -8.96
CA LYS A 66 -13.31 -6.85 -8.75
C LYS A 66 -12.76 -7.87 -7.75
N PRO A 67 -13.25 -7.91 -6.50
CA PRO A 67 -12.80 -8.90 -5.51
C PRO A 67 -13.15 -10.33 -5.93
N ARG A 68 -12.28 -11.27 -5.58
CA ARG A 68 -12.53 -12.71 -5.69
C ARG A 68 -12.67 -13.34 -4.30
N PRO A 69 -13.46 -14.42 -4.15
CA PRO A 69 -13.64 -15.11 -2.87
C PRO A 69 -12.39 -15.68 -2.22
N THR A 70 -11.29 -15.79 -2.97
CA THR A 70 -10.02 -16.33 -2.49
C THR A 70 -8.95 -15.26 -2.31
N ASP A 71 -9.31 -13.98 -2.46
CA ASP A 71 -8.35 -12.89 -2.30
C ASP A 71 -7.94 -12.73 -0.84
N ILE A 72 -6.64 -12.55 -0.64
CA ILE A 72 -6.04 -12.35 0.68
C ILE A 72 -5.32 -11.00 0.66
N ILE A 73 -5.79 -10.08 1.49
CA ILE A 73 -5.25 -8.74 1.63
C ILE A 73 -4.42 -8.67 2.92
N VAL A 74 -3.11 -8.55 2.75
CA VAL A 74 -2.15 -8.32 3.83
C VAL A 74 -2.10 -6.83 4.15
N ALA A 75 -2.85 -6.43 5.17
CA ALA A 75 -2.93 -5.04 5.60
C ALA A 75 -1.95 -4.78 6.74
N THR A 76 -1.20 -3.68 6.68
CA THR A 76 -0.38 -3.25 7.82
C THR A 76 -0.34 -1.74 7.88
N SER A 77 -0.19 -1.14 9.06
CA SER A 77 0.35 0.23 9.10
C SER A 77 1.81 0.21 8.61
N PRO A 78 2.32 1.28 7.97
CA PRO A 78 3.70 1.29 7.51
C PRO A 78 4.67 1.03 8.67
N LYS A 79 5.67 0.18 8.43
CA LYS A 79 6.73 -0.19 9.39
C LYS A 79 6.33 -1.17 10.52
N CYS A 80 5.11 -1.72 10.48
CA CYS A 80 4.68 -2.79 11.40
C CYS A 80 5.12 -4.22 10.99
N GLY A 81 6.04 -4.38 10.03
CA GLY A 81 6.53 -5.70 9.62
C GLY A 81 5.95 -6.25 8.31
N THR A 82 5.51 -5.37 7.39
CA THR A 82 4.90 -5.73 6.10
C THR A 82 5.74 -6.70 5.27
N THR A 83 7.07 -6.52 5.20
CA THR A 83 7.95 -7.42 4.44
C THR A 83 7.94 -8.83 5.02
N TRP A 84 7.96 -8.94 6.35
CA TRP A 84 7.94 -10.23 7.04
C TRP A 84 6.57 -10.91 6.87
N LEU A 85 5.47 -10.17 7.06
CA LEU A 85 4.12 -10.71 6.92
C LEU A 85 3.83 -11.15 5.47
N ARG A 86 4.26 -10.37 4.46
CA ARG A 86 4.19 -10.76 3.04
C ARG A 86 4.85 -12.11 2.82
N ALA A 87 6.09 -12.26 3.31
CA ALA A 87 6.85 -13.48 3.12
C ALA A 87 6.17 -14.68 3.79
N LEU A 88 5.77 -14.50 5.05
CA LEU A 88 5.11 -15.54 5.84
C LEU A 88 3.81 -16.03 5.18
N VAL A 89 2.91 -15.11 4.81
CA VAL A 89 1.62 -15.48 4.21
C VAL A 89 1.82 -16.12 2.83
N PHE A 90 2.74 -15.60 2.02
CA PHE A 90 3.07 -16.19 0.72
C PHE A 90 3.60 -17.63 0.86
N SER A 91 4.54 -17.86 1.78
CA SER A 91 5.10 -19.19 2.01
C SER A 91 4.05 -20.18 2.54
N ILE A 92 3.10 -19.73 3.37
CA ILE A 92 2.01 -20.59 3.85
C ILE A 92 1.09 -21.01 2.70
N ILE A 93 0.66 -20.06 1.87
CA ILE A 93 -0.25 -20.31 0.74
C ILE A 93 0.39 -21.23 -0.29
N ASN A 94 1.69 -21.05 -0.56
CA ASN A 94 2.42 -21.77 -1.60
C ASN A 94 3.32 -22.88 -1.06
N ARG A 95 3.08 -23.37 0.16
CA ARG A 95 3.94 -24.37 0.83
C ARG A 95 4.06 -25.71 0.09
N HIS A 96 3.09 -26.01 -0.78
CA HIS A 96 3.09 -27.21 -1.62
C HIS A 96 3.51 -26.90 -3.07
N SER A 97 3.68 -25.62 -3.42
CA SER A 97 4.01 -25.18 -4.77
C SER A 97 5.50 -24.94 -4.96
N PHE A 98 6.24 -24.67 -3.88
CA PHE A 98 7.68 -24.40 -3.91
C PHE A 98 8.42 -25.19 -2.84
N ASP A 99 9.50 -25.83 -3.25
CA ASP A 99 10.48 -26.41 -2.31
C ASP A 99 11.33 -25.31 -1.67
N PHE A 100 11.92 -25.62 -0.52
CA PHE A 100 12.76 -24.67 0.22
C PHE A 100 13.98 -24.22 -0.60
N SER A 101 14.56 -25.09 -1.42
CA SER A 101 15.76 -24.82 -2.24
C SER A 101 15.50 -23.88 -3.42
N ASP A 102 14.30 -23.89 -3.99
CA ASP A 102 13.91 -23.06 -5.14
C ASP A 102 12.80 -22.05 -4.79
N HIS A 103 12.72 -21.64 -3.53
CA HIS A 103 11.70 -20.70 -3.08
C HIS A 103 11.93 -19.30 -3.72
N PRO A 104 10.87 -18.60 -4.20
CA PRO A 104 10.98 -17.30 -4.87
C PRO A 104 11.77 -16.22 -4.11
N PHE A 105 11.81 -16.30 -2.77
CA PHE A 105 12.52 -15.34 -1.92
C PHE A 105 14.05 -15.45 -1.94
N HIS A 106 14.62 -16.50 -2.57
CA HIS A 106 16.05 -16.54 -2.86
C HIS A 106 16.44 -15.63 -4.02
N LYS A 107 15.49 -15.30 -4.90
CA LYS A 107 15.73 -14.55 -6.14
C LYS A 107 15.10 -13.15 -6.12
N ALA A 108 14.03 -12.95 -5.36
CA ALA A 108 13.25 -11.72 -5.35
C ALA A 108 12.88 -11.25 -3.94
N ASN A 109 12.68 -9.94 -3.76
CA ASN A 109 12.22 -9.40 -2.48
C ASN A 109 10.74 -9.73 -2.26
N PRO A 110 10.25 -9.97 -1.02
CA PRO A 110 8.82 -10.16 -0.75
C PRO A 110 7.92 -9.02 -1.26
N ARG A 111 8.45 -7.80 -1.40
CA ARG A 111 7.74 -6.66 -2.00
C ARG A 111 7.47 -6.84 -3.50
N GLU A 112 8.34 -7.55 -4.21
CA GLU A 112 8.23 -7.82 -5.65
C GLU A 112 7.28 -8.98 -5.92
N VAL A 113 7.32 -10.00 -5.06
CA VAL A 113 6.48 -11.20 -5.19
C VAL A 113 5.03 -10.93 -4.80
N VAL A 114 4.81 -10.15 -3.72
CA VAL A 114 3.47 -9.78 -3.26
C VAL A 114 3.25 -8.31 -3.61
N PRO A 115 2.40 -7.94 -4.58
CA PRO A 115 2.25 -6.56 -5.02
C PRO A 115 1.59 -5.67 -3.95
N PHE A 116 1.93 -4.38 -4.00
CA PHE A 116 1.37 -3.35 -3.12
C PHE A 116 0.16 -2.70 -3.77
N PHE A 117 -1.03 -3.03 -3.29
CA PHE A 117 -2.30 -2.93 -3.97
C PHE A 117 -2.59 -1.53 -4.53
N GLU A 118 -2.63 -0.52 -3.65
CA GLU A 118 -2.94 0.85 -4.02
C GLU A 118 -1.90 1.49 -4.95
N ALA A 119 -0.61 1.19 -4.76
CA ALA A 119 0.43 1.77 -5.61
C ALA A 119 0.55 1.06 -6.96
N PHE A 120 0.31 -0.25 -7.01
CA PHE A 120 0.35 -1.01 -8.25
C PHE A 120 -0.84 -0.64 -9.14
N ILE A 121 -2.04 -0.55 -8.58
CA ILE A 121 -3.21 -0.02 -9.29
C ILE A 121 -2.89 1.39 -9.78
N HIS A 122 -2.54 2.33 -8.89
CA HIS A 122 -2.24 3.70 -9.28
C HIS A 122 -1.20 3.82 -10.41
N LYS A 123 -0.09 3.07 -10.35
CA LYS A 123 0.97 3.11 -11.38
C LYS A 123 0.62 2.37 -12.67
N GLY A 124 -0.16 1.29 -12.57
CA GLY A 124 -0.46 0.42 -13.69
C GLY A 124 -1.47 1.01 -14.69
N GLY A 125 -2.22 2.05 -14.29
CA GLY A 125 -3.22 2.66 -15.17
C GLY A 125 -4.44 1.77 -15.48
N SER A 126 -4.50 0.58 -14.88
CA SER A 126 -5.53 -0.45 -15.09
C SER A 126 -5.48 -1.50 -13.96
N THR A 127 -6.55 -2.28 -13.80
CA THR A 127 -6.59 -3.48 -12.93
C THR A 127 -6.06 -4.74 -13.60
N SER A 128 -5.77 -4.71 -14.91
CA SER A 128 -5.40 -5.88 -15.72
C SER A 128 -4.28 -6.72 -15.11
N PHE A 129 -3.24 -6.07 -14.56
CA PHE A 129 -2.17 -6.77 -13.86
C PHE A 129 -2.67 -7.57 -12.65
N VAL A 130 -3.47 -6.94 -11.79
CA VAL A 130 -4.02 -7.58 -10.59
C VAL A 130 -5.03 -8.67 -10.96
N ASP A 131 -5.74 -8.50 -12.08
CA ASP A 131 -6.64 -9.51 -12.62
C ASP A 131 -5.88 -10.68 -13.27
N GLY A 132 -4.66 -10.46 -13.76
CA GLY A 132 -3.78 -11.52 -14.27
C GLY A 132 -3.18 -12.42 -13.18
N ILE A 133 -3.21 -12.00 -11.91
CA ILE A 133 -2.67 -12.82 -10.80
C ILE A 133 -3.57 -14.04 -10.58
N PRO A 134 -3.01 -15.27 -10.54
CA PRO A 134 -3.78 -16.48 -10.28
C PRO A 134 -4.36 -16.48 -8.86
N SER A 135 -5.48 -17.19 -8.69
CA SER A 135 -6.12 -17.32 -7.38
C SER A 135 -5.45 -18.43 -6.55
N PRO A 136 -5.31 -18.27 -5.21
CA PRO A 136 -5.66 -17.09 -4.41
C PRO A 136 -4.71 -15.91 -4.66
N ARG A 137 -5.26 -14.70 -4.89
CA ARG A 137 -4.43 -13.50 -5.07
C ARG A 137 -3.98 -12.99 -3.71
N LEU A 138 -2.66 -12.88 -3.54
CA LEU A 138 -2.07 -12.27 -2.36
C LEU A 138 -1.67 -10.83 -2.68
N LEU A 139 -2.37 -9.87 -2.05
CA LEU A 139 -2.12 -8.45 -2.20
C LEU A 139 -1.75 -7.85 -0.84
N SER A 140 -1.13 -6.68 -0.84
CA SER A 140 -0.74 -6.00 0.41
C SER A 140 -1.06 -4.53 0.38
N THR A 141 -1.34 -3.92 1.53
CA THR A 141 -1.81 -2.54 1.59
C THR A 141 -1.44 -1.83 2.89
N HIS A 142 -1.35 -0.50 2.83
CA HIS A 142 -1.33 0.39 4.00
C HIS A 142 -2.63 1.18 4.16
N LEU A 143 -3.63 0.94 3.31
CA LEU A 143 -4.92 1.60 3.43
C LEU A 143 -5.64 1.14 4.71
N PRO A 144 -6.24 2.07 5.45
CA PRO A 144 -7.19 1.74 6.51
C PRO A 144 -8.33 0.89 5.99
N TYR A 145 -8.82 -0.03 6.83
CA TYR A 145 -9.89 -0.97 6.48
C TYR A 145 -11.17 -0.26 6.01
N SER A 146 -11.51 0.88 6.61
CA SER A 146 -12.69 1.68 6.25
C SER A 146 -12.60 2.35 4.88
N LEU A 147 -11.42 2.43 4.26
CA LEU A 147 -11.25 2.99 2.92
C LEU A 147 -11.47 1.96 1.81
N PHE A 148 -11.76 0.70 2.15
CA PHE A 148 -12.11 -0.32 1.17
C PHE A 148 -13.62 -0.29 0.86
N PRO A 149 -14.03 -0.67 -0.35
CA PRO A 149 -15.44 -0.73 -0.71
C PRO A 149 -16.15 -1.84 0.06
N THR A 150 -17.43 -1.64 0.39
CA THR A 150 -18.25 -2.58 1.16
C THR A 150 -18.24 -4.00 0.57
N ARG A 151 -18.17 -4.14 -0.76
CA ARG A 151 -18.04 -5.45 -1.45
C ARG A 151 -16.80 -6.27 -1.04
N MET A 152 -15.78 -5.65 -0.44
CA MET A 152 -14.61 -6.34 0.08
C MET A 152 -14.69 -6.59 1.58
N THR A 153 -15.41 -5.75 2.32
CA THR A 153 -15.40 -5.70 3.79
C THR A 153 -16.67 -6.22 4.45
N ASP A 154 -17.76 -6.38 3.70
CA ASP A 154 -19.02 -6.91 4.20
C ASP A 154 -18.89 -8.36 4.69
N ASP A 155 -19.74 -8.78 5.62
CA ASP A 155 -19.71 -10.14 6.18
C ASP A 155 -19.99 -11.23 5.13
N THR A 156 -20.66 -10.86 4.03
CA THR A 156 -20.88 -11.75 2.87
C THR A 156 -19.70 -11.79 1.90
N SER A 157 -18.73 -10.88 2.04
CA SER A 157 -17.50 -10.87 1.25
C SER A 157 -16.62 -12.05 1.62
N ALA A 158 -16.14 -12.77 0.61
CA ALA A 158 -15.20 -13.84 0.83
C ALA A 158 -13.72 -13.37 0.81
N CYS A 159 -13.45 -12.07 0.64
CA CYS A 159 -12.09 -11.54 0.79
C CYS A 159 -11.60 -11.66 2.24
N ARG A 160 -10.36 -12.11 2.43
CA ARG A 160 -9.75 -12.28 3.75
C ARG A 160 -8.73 -11.19 4.00
N PHE A 161 -8.82 -10.53 5.15
CA PHE A 161 -7.83 -9.54 5.58
C PHE A 161 -6.94 -10.13 6.67
N VAL A 162 -5.62 -10.00 6.49
CA VAL A 162 -4.62 -10.35 7.52
C VAL A 162 -3.94 -9.07 7.93
N TYR A 163 -4.17 -8.65 9.18
CA TYR A 163 -3.62 -7.42 9.74
C TYR A 163 -2.57 -7.71 10.83
N ILE A 164 -1.47 -6.97 10.83
CA ILE A 164 -0.49 -6.99 11.93
C ILE A 164 -0.29 -5.59 12.51
N CYS A 165 -0.36 -5.53 13.83
CA CYS A 165 -0.03 -4.36 14.63
C CYS A 165 1.35 -4.49 15.24
N ARG A 166 1.96 -3.36 15.56
CA ARG A 166 3.16 -3.26 16.38
C ARG A 166 2.99 -2.10 17.36
N ASP A 167 3.65 -2.17 18.52
CA ASP A 167 3.65 -1.07 19.49
C ASP A 167 4.00 0.26 18.79
N PRO A 168 3.21 1.33 19.00
CA PRO A 168 3.38 2.59 18.27
C PRO A 168 4.75 3.25 18.51
N LYS A 169 5.38 3.07 19.68
CA LYS A 169 6.72 3.60 19.97
C LYS A 169 7.76 2.93 19.08
N ASP A 170 7.64 1.63 18.92
CA ASP A 170 8.48 0.82 18.04
C ASP A 170 8.29 1.15 16.56
N VAL A 171 7.03 1.33 16.14
CA VAL A 171 6.67 1.75 14.77
C VAL A 171 7.31 3.08 14.46
N PHE A 172 7.23 4.03 15.38
CA PHE A 172 7.79 5.37 15.25
C PHE A 172 9.32 5.34 15.07
N VAL A 173 10.05 4.62 15.93
CA VAL A 173 11.51 4.47 15.81
C VAL A 173 11.88 3.82 14.46
N SER A 174 11.15 2.78 14.05
CA SER A 174 11.36 2.13 12.75
C SER A 174 11.11 3.07 11.56
N LYS A 175 10.03 3.87 11.62
CA LYS A 175 9.65 4.88 10.62
C LYS A 175 10.70 5.98 10.52
N TRP A 176 11.25 6.42 11.65
CA TRP A 176 12.32 7.41 11.71
C TRP A 176 13.60 6.93 11.04
N HIS A 177 14.09 5.75 11.41
CA HIS A 177 15.29 5.19 10.77
C HIS A 177 15.08 4.97 9.28
N PHE A 178 13.88 4.51 8.88
CA PHE A 178 13.55 4.32 7.48
C PHE A 178 13.50 5.63 6.69
N ALA A 179 12.80 6.65 7.20
CA ALA A 179 12.72 7.96 6.56
C ALA A 179 14.11 8.61 6.42
N ASN A 180 14.95 8.51 7.46
CA ASN A 180 16.33 9.02 7.40
C ASN A 180 17.19 8.31 6.36
N LYS A 181 16.97 7.02 6.10
CA LYS A 181 17.66 6.26 5.05
C LYS A 181 17.22 6.66 3.64
N LEU A 182 15.95 7.03 3.46
CA LEU A 182 15.40 7.46 2.16
C LEU A 182 15.75 8.91 1.80
N ARG A 183 16.19 9.69 2.78
CA ARG A 183 16.42 11.11 2.61
C ARG A 183 17.73 11.37 1.83
N PRO A 184 17.73 12.31 0.87
CA PRO A 184 18.97 12.79 0.25
C PRO A 184 19.96 13.27 1.32
N LYS A 185 21.24 12.91 1.17
CA LYS A 185 22.28 13.20 2.18
C LYS A 185 22.51 14.70 2.41
N GLU A 186 22.09 15.52 1.46
CA GLU A 186 22.29 16.98 1.41
C GLU A 186 21.34 17.78 2.33
N LEU A 187 20.29 17.16 2.88
CA LEU A 187 19.32 17.86 3.74
C LEU A 187 19.68 17.76 5.24
N PRO A 188 19.62 18.86 6.02
CA PRO A 188 19.90 18.84 7.46
C PRO A 188 18.86 18.02 8.23
N ARG A 189 19.27 17.20 9.21
CA ARG A 189 18.38 16.31 9.98
C ARG A 189 17.27 17.11 10.67
N LYS A 190 16.00 16.79 10.39
CA LYS A 190 14.84 17.43 11.02
C LYS A 190 14.56 16.84 12.42
N ILE A 191 15.55 16.93 13.32
CA ILE A 191 15.43 16.39 14.69
C ILE A 191 14.33 17.12 15.48
N HIS A 192 14.11 18.42 15.23
CA HIS A 192 13.07 19.17 15.94
C HIS A 192 11.63 18.77 15.55
N VAL A 193 11.40 18.30 14.32
CA VAL A 193 10.07 17.83 13.87
C VAL A 193 9.72 16.46 14.48
N PHE A 194 10.74 15.68 14.86
CA PHE A 194 10.61 14.37 15.49
C PHE A 194 9.88 14.44 16.84
N ILE A 195 10.23 15.42 17.68
CA ILE A 195 9.66 15.56 19.04
C ILE A 195 8.21 16.04 18.98
N PHE A 196 7.87 16.95 18.06
CA PHE A 196 6.52 17.48 17.93
C PHE A 196 5.51 16.43 17.43
N CYS A 197 5.94 15.50 16.57
CA CYS A 197 5.09 14.42 16.07
C CYS A 197 4.77 13.35 17.12
N ILE A 198 5.64 13.15 18.13
CA ILE A 198 5.37 12.23 19.26
C ILE A 198 4.07 12.64 19.96
N ILE A 199 3.87 13.93 20.19
CA ILE A 199 2.69 14.44 20.88
C ILE A 199 1.46 14.33 19.96
N LEU A 200 1.58 14.64 18.66
CA LEU A 200 0.42 14.70 17.78
C LEU A 200 -0.13 13.33 17.35
N GLU A 201 0.72 12.33 17.02
CA GLU A 201 0.25 10.99 16.63
C GLU A 201 -0.28 10.16 17.82
N LEU A 202 0.21 10.42 19.06
CA LEU A 202 -0.30 9.80 20.30
C LEU A 202 -1.57 10.47 20.82
N VAL A 203 -1.73 11.79 20.66
CA VAL A 203 -2.92 12.53 21.15
C VAL A 203 -4.09 12.48 20.16
N LEU A 204 -3.85 12.33 18.85
CA LEU A 204 -4.93 12.24 17.86
C LEU A 204 -5.52 10.84 17.66
N ASN A 205 -4.94 9.81 18.29
CA ASN A 205 -5.45 8.42 18.23
C ASN A 205 -5.84 7.87 19.62
N LEU A 206 -6.06 8.75 20.60
CA LEU A 206 -6.68 8.45 21.90
C LEU A 206 -7.98 9.24 22.06
#